data_AF-A0A5A5TKH9-F1
#
_entry.id   AF-A0A5A5TKH9-F1
#
_cell.length_a   1.000
_cell.length_b   1.000
_cell.length_c   1.000
_cell.angle_alpha   90.00
_cell.angle_beta   90.00
_cell.angle_gamma   90.00
#
_symmetry.space_group_name_H-M   'P 1'
#
loop_
_entity.id
_entity.type
_entity.pdbx_description
1 polymer ?
#
loop_
_entity_poly.entity_id
_entity_poly.type
_entity_poly.pdbx_seq_one_letter_code
_entity_poly.pdbx_strand_id
1 'polypeptide(L)'
;MNTLPETSNEKSIEAFKRYAEMGSARSLRKLADETGIRLSLLGQWSSEQKWLDRLAEHDQGTLRTAIRKQPFENLADFEREQARLRTHIEEQRQRCTNVQWQLASKLSAQRLMAKERLPLRIATNTAQEAVRTAQEALSRHINTATESMYADTLYEAELQLKTAQSELTAFDKQHEDINPEHLQLERDAIRELEQSITQETEQLRTLSAEAEQAIEQQLNVSVQRILTAYHDLYTAFEREGPTMTRLRTHNPFLFHCLMPELTIDMDQLWSLLCPHIDHPEDFRPFLKERQTVMRSYLARLAPHESAE
;
A
#
# COMPACT_ATOMS: atom_id res chain seq x y z
N MET A 1 -6.51 -58.61 26.72
CA MET A 1 -6.99 -57.30 26.21
C MET A 1 -7.47 -56.49 27.41
N ASN A 2 -6.65 -55.58 27.94
CA ASN A 2 -7.08 -54.63 28.96
C ASN A 2 -7.58 -53.39 28.22
N THR A 3 -8.89 -53.20 28.17
CA THR A 3 -9.49 -51.95 27.69
C THR A 3 -9.21 -50.86 28.73
N LEU A 4 -8.41 -49.87 28.33
CA LEU A 4 -8.21 -48.65 29.11
C LEU A 4 -9.58 -47.97 29.33
N PRO A 5 -9.85 -47.43 30.53
CA PRO A 5 -11.12 -46.76 30.82
C PRO A 5 -11.29 -45.51 29.93
N GLU A 6 -12.52 -45.24 29.48
CA GLU A 6 -12.87 -44.13 28.57
C GLU A 6 -12.37 -42.75 29.07
N THR A 7 -12.28 -42.57 30.39
CA THR A 7 -11.74 -41.36 31.04
C THR A 7 -10.24 -41.13 30.83
N SER A 8 -9.49 -42.17 30.44
CA SER A 8 -8.07 -42.06 30.07
C SER A 8 -7.87 -41.35 28.73
N ASN A 9 -8.88 -41.37 27.85
CA ASN A 9 -8.76 -40.86 26.49
C ASN A 9 -9.00 -39.33 26.42
N GLU A 10 -9.90 -38.79 27.24
CA GLU A 10 -10.11 -37.34 27.34
C GLU A 10 -8.91 -36.62 27.96
N LYS A 11 -8.37 -37.18 29.05
CA LYS A 11 -7.18 -36.62 29.71
C LYS A 11 -5.94 -36.66 28.84
N SER A 12 -5.79 -37.67 27.97
CA SER A 12 -4.68 -37.74 27.03
C SER A 12 -4.82 -36.68 25.92
N ILE A 13 -6.03 -36.41 25.45
CA ILE A 13 -6.31 -35.37 24.45
C ILE A 13 -6.03 -33.98 25.03
N GLU A 14 -6.44 -33.71 26.27
CA GLU A 14 -6.17 -32.43 26.94
C GLU A 14 -4.68 -32.24 27.22
N ALA A 15 -3.99 -33.29 27.67
CA ALA A 15 -2.54 -33.27 27.85
C ALA A 15 -1.79 -33.03 26.52
N PHE A 16 -2.27 -33.61 25.41
CA PHE A 16 -1.73 -33.35 24.08
C PHE A 16 -1.90 -31.87 23.65
N LYS A 17 -3.08 -31.27 23.87
CA LYS A 17 -3.31 -29.84 23.57
C LYS A 17 -2.34 -28.94 24.33
N ARG A 18 -2.21 -29.15 25.64
CA ARG A 18 -1.25 -28.43 26.48
C ARG A 18 0.18 -28.62 25.97
N TYR A 19 0.55 -29.86 25.65
CA TYR A 19 1.88 -30.18 25.11
C TYR A 19 2.18 -29.48 23.78
N ALA A 20 1.17 -29.32 22.91
CA ALA A 20 1.29 -28.57 21.65
C ALA A 20 1.42 -27.05 21.90
N GLU A 21 0.68 -26.49 22.85
CA GLU A 21 0.72 -25.07 23.25
C GLU A 21 2.10 -24.64 23.79
N MET A 22 2.90 -25.56 24.35
CA MET A 22 4.24 -25.27 24.89
C MET A 22 5.28 -24.81 23.85
N GLY A 23 4.98 -24.83 22.55
CA GLY A 23 5.82 -24.21 21.52
C GLY A 23 7.23 -24.80 21.44
N SER A 24 8.30 -24.01 21.46
CA SER A 24 9.68 -24.56 21.42
C SER A 24 10.16 -25.17 22.74
N ALA A 25 9.42 -24.98 23.84
CA ALA A 25 9.83 -25.38 25.18
C ALA A 25 9.31 -26.77 25.61
N ARG A 26 8.77 -27.56 24.67
CA ARG A 26 8.06 -28.83 24.94
C ARG A 26 8.95 -29.83 25.66
N SER A 27 8.39 -30.43 26.70
CA SER A 27 9.03 -31.53 27.41
C SER A 27 7.96 -32.31 28.16
N LEU A 28 7.94 -33.64 28.00
CA LEU A 28 7.02 -34.50 28.76
C LEU A 28 7.24 -34.38 30.27
N ARG A 29 8.48 -34.06 30.71
CA ARG A 29 8.79 -33.81 32.12
C ARG A 29 8.15 -32.52 32.61
N LYS A 30 8.29 -31.43 31.87
CA LYS A 30 7.62 -30.16 32.19
C LYS A 30 6.09 -30.30 32.17
N LEU A 31 5.54 -31.01 31.20
CA LEU A 31 4.11 -31.30 31.13
C LEU A 31 3.64 -32.11 32.34
N ALA A 32 4.42 -33.10 32.79
CA ALA A 32 4.14 -33.88 34.00
C ALA A 32 4.11 -32.98 35.25
N ASP A 33 5.09 -32.08 35.37
CA ASP A 33 5.20 -31.13 36.47
C ASP A 33 4.02 -30.13 36.49
N GLU A 34 3.58 -29.65 35.32
CA GLU A 34 2.47 -28.70 35.18
C GLU A 34 1.08 -29.33 35.40
N THR A 35 0.89 -30.57 34.96
CA THR A 35 -0.44 -31.24 34.99
C THR A 35 -0.62 -32.22 36.15
N GLY A 36 0.46 -32.55 36.87
CA GLY A 36 0.47 -33.57 37.92
C GLY A 36 0.32 -35.00 37.40
N ILE A 37 0.39 -35.22 36.08
CA ILE A 37 0.25 -36.54 35.46
C ILE A 37 1.59 -37.27 35.54
N ARG A 38 1.57 -38.55 35.93
CA ARG A 38 2.81 -39.36 36.02
C ARG A 38 3.51 -39.43 34.67
N LEU A 39 4.81 -39.15 34.66
CA LEU A 39 5.64 -39.14 33.44
C LEU A 39 5.59 -40.46 32.64
N SER A 40 5.52 -41.60 33.33
CA SER A 40 5.41 -42.91 32.68
C SER A 40 4.11 -43.05 31.88
N LEU A 41 3.01 -42.49 32.39
CA LEU A 41 1.70 -42.52 31.73
C LEU A 41 1.69 -41.57 30.52
N LEU A 42 2.30 -40.40 30.63
CA LEU A 42 2.49 -39.47 29.50
C LEU A 42 3.36 -40.09 28.40
N GLY A 43 4.43 -40.81 28.75
CA GLY A 43 5.27 -41.51 27.78
C GLY A 43 4.51 -42.63 27.05
N GLN A 44 3.66 -43.37 27.76
CA GLN A 44 2.78 -44.37 27.16
C GLN A 44 1.77 -43.71 26.21
N TRP A 45 1.07 -42.66 26.65
CA TRP A 45 0.11 -41.94 25.81
C TRP A 45 0.78 -41.29 24.59
N SER A 46 1.97 -40.71 24.75
CA SER A 46 2.66 -40.08 23.63
C SER A 46 3.05 -41.09 22.55
N SER A 47 3.41 -42.30 22.96
CA SER A 47 3.74 -43.39 22.05
C SER A 47 2.49 -44.01 21.41
N GLU A 48 1.51 -44.41 22.22
CA GLU A 48 0.28 -45.08 21.75
C GLU A 48 -0.55 -44.19 20.83
N GLN A 49 -0.64 -42.90 21.13
CA GLN A 49 -1.42 -41.94 20.36
C GLN A 49 -0.56 -41.13 19.38
N LYS A 50 0.69 -41.53 19.15
CA LYS A 50 1.61 -40.93 18.17
C LYS A 50 1.66 -39.41 18.27
N TRP A 51 1.89 -38.88 19.48
CA TRP A 51 1.81 -37.44 19.72
C TRP A 51 2.78 -36.66 18.84
N LEU A 52 3.99 -37.18 18.58
CA LEU A 52 4.96 -36.52 17.70
C LEU A 52 4.42 -36.33 16.27
N ASP A 53 3.74 -37.34 15.72
CA ASP A 53 3.14 -37.27 14.38
C ASP A 53 2.00 -36.24 14.35
N ARG A 54 1.11 -36.30 15.36
CA ARG A 54 -0.01 -35.36 15.49
C ARG A 54 0.45 -33.92 15.75
N LEU A 55 1.58 -33.74 16.43
CA LEU A 55 2.16 -32.42 16.68
C LEU A 55 2.77 -31.83 15.42
N ALA A 56 3.44 -32.66 14.62
CA ALA A 56 3.92 -32.24 13.30
C ALA A 56 2.76 -31.77 12.41
N GLU A 57 1.61 -32.45 12.47
CA GLU A 57 0.38 -32.02 11.78
C GLU A 57 -0.21 -30.73 12.36
N HIS A 58 -0.27 -30.58 13.68
CA HIS A 58 -0.80 -29.40 14.37
C HIS A 58 0.04 -28.15 14.09
N ASP A 59 1.36 -28.22 14.28
CA ASP A 59 2.29 -27.12 13.99
C ASP A 59 2.20 -26.70 12.52
N GLN A 60 2.05 -27.68 11.63
CA GLN A 60 1.87 -27.45 10.20
C GLN A 60 0.52 -26.78 9.89
N GLY A 61 -0.57 -27.15 10.58
CA GLY A 61 -1.88 -26.49 10.46
C GLY A 61 -1.88 -25.05 10.99
N THR A 62 -1.14 -24.79 12.07
CA THR A 62 -1.00 -23.46 12.68
C THR A 62 -0.15 -22.53 11.78
N LEU A 63 0.94 -23.05 11.21
CA LEU A 63 1.72 -22.36 10.17
C LEU A 63 0.86 -22.08 8.93
N ARG A 64 0.07 -23.05 8.45
CA ARG A 64 -0.83 -22.86 7.30
C ARG A 64 -1.85 -21.74 7.51
N THR A 65 -2.42 -21.63 8.71
CA THR A 65 -3.42 -20.60 9.03
C THR A 65 -2.80 -19.22 9.26
N ALA A 66 -1.62 -19.14 9.88
CA ALA A 66 -0.85 -17.88 9.98
C ALA A 66 -0.42 -17.37 8.59
N ILE A 67 -0.03 -18.27 7.69
CA ILE A 67 0.43 -17.94 6.33
C ILE A 67 -0.71 -17.51 5.40
N ARG A 68 -1.91 -18.10 5.53
CA ARG A 68 -3.06 -17.77 4.67
C ARG A 68 -3.65 -16.38 4.90
N LYS A 69 -3.37 -15.75 6.06
CA LYS A 69 -4.09 -14.56 6.52
C LYS A 69 -3.29 -13.25 6.54
N GLN A 70 -2.01 -13.21 6.18
CA GLN A 70 -1.18 -12.02 6.49
C GLN A 70 -0.35 -11.35 5.37
N PRO A 71 0.04 -11.97 4.24
CA PRO A 71 0.82 -11.24 3.22
C PRO A 71 0.03 -10.76 1.99
N PHE A 72 -0.98 -11.51 1.54
CA PHE A 72 -1.54 -11.33 0.18
C PHE A 72 -2.65 -10.29 0.07
N GLU A 73 -3.51 -10.19 1.08
CA GLU A 73 -4.47 -9.08 1.16
C GLU A 73 -3.69 -7.76 1.20
N ASN A 74 -2.60 -7.70 1.97
CA ASN A 74 -1.76 -6.51 2.08
C ASN A 74 -1.12 -6.07 0.74
N LEU A 75 -0.56 -6.96 -0.08
CA LEU A 75 0.08 -6.56 -1.35
C LEU A 75 -0.91 -6.05 -2.40
N ALA A 76 -2.03 -6.75 -2.59
CA ALA A 76 -3.07 -6.29 -3.49
C ALA A 76 -3.69 -4.97 -3.01
N ASP A 77 -3.83 -4.79 -1.70
CA ASP A 77 -4.30 -3.53 -1.10
C ASP A 77 -3.27 -2.41 -1.26
N PHE A 78 -1.97 -2.68 -1.12
CA PHE A 78 -0.90 -1.72 -1.42
C PHE A 78 -0.95 -1.27 -2.88
N GLU A 79 -1.08 -2.20 -3.83
CA GLU A 79 -1.18 -1.86 -5.26
C GLU A 79 -2.41 -1.00 -5.58
N ARG A 80 -3.57 -1.33 -4.99
CA ARG A 80 -4.79 -0.53 -5.15
C ARG A 80 -4.64 0.87 -4.59
N GLU A 81 -4.05 1.00 -3.40
CA GLU A 81 -3.85 2.30 -2.75
C GLU A 81 -2.80 3.14 -3.50
N GLN A 82 -1.72 2.52 -4.00
CA GLN A 82 -0.76 3.19 -4.87
C GLN A 82 -1.41 3.70 -6.17
N ALA A 83 -2.25 2.89 -6.81
CA ALA A 83 -2.96 3.30 -8.01
C ALA A 83 -3.89 4.50 -7.73
N ARG A 84 -4.65 4.44 -6.62
CA ARG A 84 -5.54 5.52 -6.17
C ARG A 84 -4.78 6.82 -5.87
N LEU A 85 -3.65 6.74 -5.17
CA LEU A 85 -2.83 7.92 -4.87
C LEU A 85 -2.24 8.51 -6.15
N ARG A 86 -1.76 7.68 -7.08
CA ARG A 86 -1.25 8.16 -8.38
C ARG A 86 -2.33 8.90 -9.17
N THR A 87 -3.55 8.36 -9.22
CA THR A 87 -4.66 9.04 -9.89
C THR A 87 -5.00 10.36 -9.21
N HIS A 88 -4.99 10.40 -7.86
CA HIS A 88 -5.31 11.61 -7.13
C HIS A 88 -4.25 12.70 -7.32
N ILE A 89 -2.96 12.35 -7.26
CA ILE A 89 -1.85 13.28 -7.53
C ILE A 89 -1.97 13.87 -8.94
N GLU A 90 -2.33 13.08 -9.94
CA GLU A 90 -2.50 13.57 -11.31
C GLU A 90 -3.68 14.54 -11.43
N GLU A 91 -4.82 14.24 -10.80
CA GLU A 91 -5.95 15.15 -10.73
C GLU A 91 -5.58 16.48 -10.05
N GLN A 92 -4.83 16.42 -8.94
CA GLN A 92 -4.35 17.61 -8.22
C GLN A 92 -3.39 18.44 -9.07
N ARG A 93 -2.47 17.79 -9.81
CA ARG A 93 -1.58 18.47 -10.77
C ARG A 93 -2.35 19.17 -11.86
N GLN A 94 -3.37 18.52 -12.42
CA GLN A 94 -4.20 19.12 -13.46
C GLN A 94 -5.03 20.31 -12.92
N ARG A 95 -5.49 20.24 -11.68
CA ARG A 95 -6.13 21.40 -11.01
C ARG A 95 -5.13 22.54 -10.83
N CYS A 96 -3.93 22.24 -10.35
CA CYS A 96 -2.88 23.24 -10.12
C CYS A 96 -2.51 23.96 -11.42
N THR A 97 -2.30 23.23 -12.53
CA THR A 97 -1.98 23.83 -13.83
C THR A 97 -3.12 24.71 -14.35
N ASN A 98 -4.37 24.31 -14.16
CA ASN A 98 -5.53 25.12 -14.54
C ASN A 98 -5.59 26.45 -13.76
N VAL A 99 -5.39 26.41 -12.43
CA VAL A 99 -5.38 27.63 -11.60
C VAL A 99 -4.18 28.51 -11.94
N GLN A 100 -3.00 27.94 -12.18
CA GLN A 100 -1.82 28.67 -12.64
C GLN A 100 -2.07 29.38 -13.97
N TRP A 101 -2.73 28.72 -14.92
CA TRP A 101 -3.08 29.32 -16.21
C TRP A 101 -4.07 30.48 -16.06
N GLN A 102 -5.10 30.31 -15.22
CA GLN A 102 -6.06 31.37 -14.89
C GLN A 102 -5.36 32.57 -14.24
N LEU A 103 -4.50 32.33 -13.26
CA LEU A 103 -3.73 33.38 -12.59
C LEU A 103 -2.82 34.12 -13.57
N ALA A 104 -2.12 33.40 -14.46
CA ALA A 104 -1.27 33.99 -15.48
C ALA A 104 -2.07 34.89 -16.44
N SER A 105 -3.26 34.42 -16.85
CA SER A 105 -4.19 35.20 -17.66
C SER A 105 -4.61 36.48 -16.94
N LYS A 106 -5.06 36.39 -15.67
CA LYS A 106 -5.47 37.56 -14.87
C LYS A 106 -4.33 38.53 -14.63
N LEU A 107 -3.11 38.05 -14.36
CA LEU A 107 -1.92 38.90 -14.22
C LEU A 107 -1.58 39.62 -15.53
N SER A 108 -1.76 38.96 -16.68
CA SER A 108 -1.58 39.61 -17.98
C SER A 108 -2.63 40.70 -18.21
N ALA A 109 -3.89 40.43 -17.87
CA ALA A 109 -4.99 41.38 -17.95
C ALA A 109 -4.78 42.57 -17.01
N GLN A 110 -4.33 42.34 -15.77
CA GLN A 110 -3.96 43.38 -14.81
C GLN A 110 -2.93 44.37 -15.37
N ARG A 111 -1.93 43.86 -16.11
CA ARG A 111 -0.90 44.71 -16.74
C ARG A 111 -1.48 45.56 -17.87
N LEU A 112 -2.42 45.03 -18.65
CA LEU A 112 -3.11 45.78 -19.69
C LEU A 112 -4.01 46.85 -19.05
N MET A 113 -4.76 46.49 -18.02
CA MET A 113 -5.61 47.42 -17.28
C MET A 113 -4.82 48.55 -16.65
N ALA A 114 -3.63 48.29 -16.12
CA ALA A 114 -2.78 49.35 -15.56
C ALA A 114 -2.42 50.40 -16.63
N LYS A 115 -2.28 50.00 -17.90
CA LYS A 115 -2.04 50.93 -19.01
C LYS A 115 -3.27 51.75 -19.37
N GLU A 116 -4.46 51.15 -19.35
CA GLU A 116 -5.73 51.81 -19.69
C GLU A 116 -6.29 52.69 -18.55
N ARG A 117 -6.07 52.27 -17.30
CA ARG A 117 -6.51 52.99 -16.09
C ARG A 117 -5.74 54.28 -15.87
N LEU A 118 -4.47 54.34 -16.28
CA LEU A 118 -3.61 55.51 -16.09
C LEU A 118 -4.17 56.77 -16.80
N PRO A 119 -4.54 56.73 -18.09
CA PRO A 119 -5.25 57.82 -18.76
C PRO A 119 -6.52 58.29 -18.04
N LEU A 120 -7.36 57.36 -17.57
CA LEU A 120 -8.60 57.70 -16.86
C LEU A 120 -8.33 58.42 -15.53
N ARG A 121 -7.28 58.00 -14.81
CA ARG A 121 -6.80 58.69 -13.61
C ARG A 121 -6.26 60.08 -13.92
N ILE A 122 -5.47 60.23 -14.99
CA ILE A 122 -4.97 61.53 -15.43
C ILE A 122 -6.14 62.44 -15.77
N ALA A 123 -7.12 61.98 -16.55
CA ALA A 123 -8.32 62.74 -16.90
C ALA A 123 -9.11 63.19 -15.66
N THR A 124 -9.28 62.29 -14.68
CA THR A 124 -9.96 62.59 -13.40
C THR A 124 -9.20 63.66 -12.61
N ASN A 125 -7.88 63.53 -12.49
CA ASN A 125 -7.05 64.51 -11.78
C ASN A 125 -7.07 65.88 -12.47
N THR A 126 -6.94 65.91 -13.80
CA THR A 126 -7.02 67.14 -14.59
C THR A 126 -8.38 67.82 -14.43
N ALA A 127 -9.48 67.06 -14.47
CA ALA A 127 -10.82 67.61 -14.24
C ALA A 127 -10.98 68.15 -12.82
N GLN A 128 -10.40 67.49 -11.82
CA GLN A 128 -10.39 67.96 -10.43
C GLN A 128 -9.60 69.26 -10.25
N GLU A 129 -8.45 69.40 -10.91
CA GLU A 129 -7.68 70.64 -10.95
C GLU A 129 -8.43 71.78 -11.66
N ALA A 130 -9.17 71.47 -12.73
CA ALA A 130 -10.02 72.43 -13.43
C ALA A 130 -11.15 72.95 -12.53
N VAL A 131 -11.83 72.06 -11.80
CA VAL A 131 -12.85 72.43 -10.79
C VAL A 131 -12.24 73.35 -9.74
N ARG A 132 -11.07 72.99 -9.17
CA ARG A 132 -10.39 73.82 -8.18
C ARG A 132 -10.07 75.22 -8.74
N THR A 133 -9.54 75.28 -9.96
CA THR A 133 -9.20 76.56 -10.61
C THR A 133 -10.44 77.40 -10.88
N ALA A 134 -11.54 76.79 -11.32
CA ALA A 134 -12.81 77.47 -11.54
C ALA A 134 -13.44 77.97 -10.23
N GLN A 135 -13.36 77.20 -9.15
CA GLN A 135 -13.78 77.62 -7.80
C GLN A 135 -12.97 78.84 -7.32
N GLU A 136 -11.65 78.81 -7.47
CA GLU A 136 -10.79 79.94 -7.14
C GLU A 136 -11.13 81.18 -7.98
N ALA A 137 -11.34 81.02 -9.29
CA ALA A 137 -11.72 82.11 -10.18
C ALA A 137 -13.08 82.72 -9.78
N LEU A 138 -14.10 81.87 -9.57
CA LEU A 138 -15.41 82.32 -9.11
C LEU A 138 -15.29 83.09 -7.79
N SER A 139 -14.52 82.59 -6.82
CA SER A 139 -14.33 83.24 -5.52
C SER A 139 -13.75 84.66 -5.62
N ARG A 140 -12.89 84.92 -6.62
CA ARG A 140 -12.30 86.25 -6.87
C ARG A 140 -13.27 87.20 -7.57
N HIS A 141 -14.27 86.68 -8.26
CA HIS A 141 -15.22 87.42 -9.10
C HIS A 141 -16.66 87.40 -8.55
N ILE A 142 -16.84 87.05 -7.27
CA ILE A 142 -18.14 87.17 -6.59
C ILE A 142 -18.54 88.65 -6.54
N ASN A 143 -19.79 88.96 -6.85
CA ASN A 143 -20.38 90.31 -6.94
C ASN A 143 -19.79 91.19 -8.05
N THR A 144 -19.12 90.63 -9.05
CA THR A 144 -18.72 91.38 -10.26
C THR A 144 -19.66 91.05 -11.43
N ALA A 145 -19.70 91.92 -12.44
CA ALA A 145 -20.53 91.69 -13.64
C ALA A 145 -20.17 90.39 -14.41
N THR A 146 -19.03 89.78 -14.10
CA THR A 146 -18.52 88.55 -14.70
C THR A 146 -18.84 87.29 -13.90
N GLU A 147 -19.52 87.38 -12.75
CA GLU A 147 -19.81 86.24 -11.85
C GLU A 147 -20.52 85.08 -12.57
N SER A 148 -21.55 85.39 -13.38
CA SER A 148 -22.30 84.37 -14.14
C SER A 148 -21.41 83.55 -15.06
N MET A 149 -20.45 84.18 -15.73
CA MET A 149 -19.51 83.49 -16.61
C MET A 149 -18.64 82.51 -15.82
N TYR A 150 -18.13 82.92 -14.65
CA TYR A 150 -17.30 82.03 -13.83
C TYR A 150 -18.12 80.91 -13.17
N ALA A 151 -19.40 81.15 -12.88
CA ALA A 151 -20.33 80.11 -12.43
C ALA A 151 -20.58 79.05 -13.51
N ASP A 152 -20.75 79.46 -14.77
CA ASP A 152 -20.88 78.53 -15.90
C ASP A 152 -19.60 77.71 -16.10
N THR A 153 -18.41 78.33 -16.00
CA THR A 153 -17.14 77.59 -16.10
C THR A 153 -16.94 76.58 -14.97
N LEU A 154 -17.43 76.89 -13.76
CA LEU A 154 -17.40 75.96 -12.65
C LEU A 154 -18.33 74.77 -12.91
N TYR A 155 -19.55 75.04 -13.38
CA TYR A 155 -20.52 74.00 -13.71
C TYR A 155 -20.00 73.06 -14.81
N GLU A 156 -19.38 73.58 -15.86
CA GLU A 156 -18.75 72.77 -16.92
C GLU A 156 -17.62 71.90 -16.37
N ALA A 157 -16.75 72.45 -15.51
CA ALA A 157 -15.68 71.69 -14.88
C ALA A 157 -16.21 70.57 -13.96
N GLU A 158 -17.27 70.83 -13.20
CA GLU A 158 -17.94 69.84 -12.34
C GLU A 158 -18.57 68.71 -13.17
N LEU A 159 -19.19 69.03 -14.31
CA LEU A 159 -19.74 68.04 -15.24
C LEU A 159 -18.65 67.15 -15.84
N GLN A 160 -17.51 67.73 -16.22
CA GLN A 160 -16.35 66.97 -16.70
C GLN A 160 -15.79 66.05 -15.62
N LEU A 161 -15.65 66.52 -14.39
CA LEU A 161 -15.20 65.70 -13.26
C LEU A 161 -16.15 64.53 -13.01
N LYS A 162 -17.46 64.77 -13.01
CA LYS A 162 -18.46 63.71 -12.83
C LYS A 162 -18.39 62.65 -13.93
N THR A 163 -18.22 63.08 -15.18
CA THR A 163 -18.05 62.16 -16.32
C THR A 163 -16.80 61.31 -16.16
N ALA A 164 -15.64 61.93 -15.92
CA ALA A 164 -14.37 61.23 -15.73
C ALA A 164 -14.40 60.23 -14.55
N GLN A 165 -15.02 60.62 -13.43
CA GLN A 165 -15.23 59.72 -12.29
C GLN A 165 -16.14 58.54 -12.64
N SER A 166 -17.23 58.78 -13.37
CA SER A 166 -18.14 57.71 -13.80
C SER A 166 -17.44 56.70 -14.73
N GLU A 167 -16.61 57.16 -15.66
CA GLU A 167 -15.84 56.31 -16.56
C GLU A 167 -14.80 55.48 -15.78
N LEU A 168 -14.07 56.09 -14.85
CA LEU A 168 -13.11 55.39 -14.01
C LEU A 168 -13.79 54.33 -13.13
N THR A 169 -14.94 54.64 -12.53
CA THR A 169 -15.69 53.67 -11.71
C THR A 169 -16.30 52.54 -12.55
N ALA A 170 -16.79 52.82 -13.75
CA ALA A 170 -17.28 51.79 -14.68
C ALA A 170 -16.14 50.84 -15.10
N PHE A 171 -14.96 51.40 -15.41
CA PHE A 171 -13.76 50.62 -15.72
C PHE A 171 -13.33 49.72 -14.55
N ASP A 172 -13.26 50.28 -13.33
CA ASP A 172 -12.90 49.51 -12.14
C ASP A 172 -13.91 48.38 -11.85
N LYS A 173 -15.20 48.63 -12.06
CA LYS A 173 -16.26 47.63 -11.90
C LYS A 173 -16.20 46.51 -12.95
N GLN A 174 -15.83 46.83 -14.19
CA GLN A 174 -15.66 45.84 -15.25
C GLN A 174 -14.52 44.83 -14.96
N HIS A 175 -13.61 45.19 -14.05
CA HIS A 175 -12.38 44.45 -13.78
C HIS A 175 -12.20 44.09 -12.30
N GLU A 176 -13.33 43.99 -11.58
CA GLU A 176 -13.38 43.68 -10.16
C GLU A 176 -12.77 42.30 -9.83
N ASP A 177 -12.85 41.35 -10.78
CA ASP A 177 -12.31 40.00 -10.68
C ASP A 177 -10.77 39.93 -10.76
N ILE A 178 -10.12 41.04 -11.13
CA ILE A 178 -8.66 41.22 -11.21
C ILE A 178 -8.17 42.16 -10.09
N ASN A 179 -8.89 42.17 -8.97
CA ASN A 179 -8.44 42.80 -7.73
C ASN A 179 -7.27 41.99 -7.10
N PRO A 180 -6.24 42.64 -6.52
CA PRO A 180 -5.18 41.98 -5.75
C PRO A 180 -5.67 40.93 -4.73
N GLU A 181 -6.84 41.10 -4.11
CA GLU A 181 -7.40 40.10 -3.18
C GLU A 181 -7.71 38.77 -3.89
N HIS A 182 -8.35 38.80 -5.07
CA HIS A 182 -8.63 37.60 -5.85
C HIS A 182 -7.36 36.93 -6.37
N LEU A 183 -6.37 37.71 -6.80
CA LEU A 183 -5.06 37.17 -7.21
C LEU A 183 -4.32 36.52 -6.05
N GLN A 184 -4.47 37.05 -4.83
CA GLN A 184 -3.88 36.47 -3.65
C GLN A 184 -4.55 35.13 -3.28
N LEU A 185 -5.88 35.07 -3.33
CA LEU A 185 -6.64 33.83 -3.13
C LEU A 185 -6.20 32.73 -4.12
N GLU A 186 -6.02 33.05 -5.41
CA GLU A 186 -5.54 32.08 -6.39
C GLU A 186 -4.11 31.61 -6.12
N ARG A 187 -3.22 32.50 -5.67
CA ARG A 187 -1.85 32.12 -5.26
C ARG A 187 -1.85 31.20 -4.05
N ASP A 188 -2.71 31.46 -3.08
CA ASP A 188 -2.80 30.65 -1.87
C ASP A 188 -3.42 29.28 -2.22
N ALA A 189 -4.42 29.23 -3.09
CA ALA A 189 -4.94 27.96 -3.63
C ALA A 189 -3.88 27.14 -4.37
N ILE A 190 -3.02 27.77 -5.19
CA ILE A 190 -1.89 27.08 -5.84
C ILE A 190 -0.94 26.49 -4.80
N ARG A 191 -0.58 27.25 -3.76
CA ARG A 191 0.32 26.78 -2.69
C ARG A 191 -0.28 25.60 -1.93
N GLU A 192 -1.57 25.66 -1.60
CA GLU A 192 -2.27 24.56 -0.95
C GLU A 192 -2.26 23.28 -1.80
N LEU A 193 -2.53 23.40 -3.11
CA LEU A 193 -2.46 22.28 -4.04
C LEU A 193 -1.04 21.70 -4.15
N GLU A 194 -0.01 22.55 -4.26
CA GLU A 194 1.40 22.12 -4.31
C GLU A 194 1.83 21.40 -3.01
N GLN A 195 1.37 21.88 -1.85
CA GLN A 195 1.60 21.22 -0.58
C GLN A 195 0.90 19.86 -0.51
N SER A 196 -0.36 19.76 -0.93
CA SER A 196 -1.10 18.49 -0.99
C SER A 196 -0.39 17.47 -1.89
N ILE A 197 0.01 17.89 -3.10
CA ILE A 197 0.75 17.04 -4.05
C ILE A 197 2.06 16.53 -3.42
N THR A 198 2.78 17.39 -2.71
CA THR A 198 4.04 17.02 -2.06
C THR A 198 3.81 15.98 -0.95
N GLN A 199 2.79 16.19 -0.11
CA GLN A 199 2.43 15.26 0.96
C GLN A 199 2.00 13.89 0.43
N GLU A 200 1.13 13.86 -0.58
CA GLU A 200 0.66 12.62 -1.21
C GLU A 200 1.79 11.89 -1.95
N THR A 201 2.71 12.63 -2.57
CA THR A 201 3.91 12.03 -3.21
C THR A 201 4.81 11.36 -2.18
N GLU A 202 4.95 11.95 -0.99
CA GLU A 202 5.73 11.35 0.09
C GLU A 202 5.02 10.11 0.66
N GLN A 203 3.70 10.17 0.84
CA GLN A 203 2.90 8.99 1.21
C GLN A 203 3.07 7.84 0.20
N LEU A 204 3.02 8.15 -1.11
CA LEU A 204 3.25 7.16 -2.15
C LEU A 204 4.64 6.53 -2.07
N ARG A 205 5.69 7.31 -1.74
CA ARG A 205 7.04 6.77 -1.52
C ARG A 205 7.10 5.83 -0.32
N THR A 206 6.48 6.22 0.80
CA THR A 206 6.44 5.36 1.99
C THR A 206 5.73 4.04 1.71
N LEU A 207 4.57 4.08 1.04
CA LEU A 207 3.85 2.86 0.63
C LEU A 207 4.62 2.02 -0.37
N SER A 208 5.41 2.63 -1.26
CA SER A 208 6.29 1.89 -2.17
C SER A 208 7.39 1.15 -1.43
N ALA A 209 8.02 1.81 -0.45
CA ALA A 209 9.06 1.19 0.37
C ALA A 209 8.49 0.04 1.22
N GLU A 210 7.30 0.22 1.81
CA GLU A 210 6.61 -0.83 2.55
C GLU A 210 6.23 -2.02 1.67
N ALA A 211 5.74 -1.77 0.45
CA ALA A 211 5.44 -2.83 -0.51
C ALA A 211 6.70 -3.60 -0.95
N GLU A 212 7.81 -2.90 -1.24
CA GLU A 212 9.11 -3.52 -1.55
C GLU A 212 9.61 -4.39 -0.41
N GLN A 213 9.53 -3.89 0.83
CA GLN A 213 9.91 -4.65 2.01
C GLN A 213 9.02 -5.90 2.20
N ALA A 214 7.71 -5.79 1.94
CA ALA A 214 6.80 -6.92 1.99
C ALA A 214 7.13 -7.98 0.93
N ILE A 215 7.45 -7.55 -0.30
CA ILE A 215 7.91 -8.44 -1.39
C ILE A 215 9.21 -9.15 -0.99
N GLU A 216 10.18 -8.42 -0.43
CA GLU A 216 11.46 -9.01 -0.01
C GLU A 216 11.27 -10.03 1.11
N GLN A 217 10.46 -9.71 2.12
CA GLN A 217 10.10 -10.64 3.19
C GLN A 217 9.43 -11.90 2.63
N GLN A 218 8.53 -11.74 1.67
CA GLN A 218 7.86 -12.86 1.01
C GLN A 218 8.84 -13.72 0.21
N LEU A 219 9.75 -13.10 -0.56
CA LEU A 219 10.79 -13.81 -1.31
C LEU A 219 11.69 -14.61 -0.36
N ASN A 220 12.11 -14.01 0.75
CA ASN A 220 12.91 -14.68 1.77
C ASN A 220 12.20 -15.92 2.33
N VAL A 221 10.90 -15.80 2.63
CA VAL A 221 10.08 -16.94 3.07
C VAL A 221 9.99 -18.03 2.00
N SER A 222 9.80 -17.66 0.73
CA SER A 222 9.75 -18.61 -0.39
C SER A 222 11.09 -19.34 -0.59
N VAL A 223 12.21 -18.61 -0.54
CA VAL A 223 13.56 -19.19 -0.63
C VAL A 223 13.81 -20.16 0.53
N GLN A 224 13.45 -19.79 1.76
CA GLN A 224 13.54 -20.69 2.91
C GLN A 224 12.71 -21.97 2.73
N ARG A 225 11.52 -21.88 2.13
CA ARG A 225 10.69 -23.07 1.81
C ARG A 225 11.39 -23.99 0.82
N ILE A 226 11.99 -23.44 -0.22
CA ILE A 226 12.73 -24.20 -1.23
C ILE A 226 13.93 -24.89 -0.59
N LEU A 227 14.73 -24.16 0.19
CA LEU A 227 15.87 -24.72 0.90
C LEU A 227 15.45 -25.85 1.84
N THR A 228 14.33 -25.69 2.55
CA THR A 228 13.79 -26.74 3.43
C THR A 228 13.37 -27.98 2.63
N ALA A 229 12.67 -27.80 1.50
CA ALA A 229 12.26 -28.91 0.65
C ALA A 229 13.46 -29.68 0.06
N TYR A 230 14.51 -28.96 -0.35
CA TYR A 230 15.77 -29.58 -0.80
C TYR A 230 16.49 -30.32 0.32
N HIS A 231 16.50 -29.76 1.53
CA HIS A 231 17.08 -30.42 2.69
C HIS A 231 16.34 -31.72 3.01
N ASP A 232 15.00 -31.70 3.04
CA ASP A 232 14.17 -32.89 3.28
C ASP A 232 14.41 -33.98 2.22
N LEU A 233 14.53 -33.60 0.95
CA LEU A 233 14.90 -34.52 -0.14
C LEU A 233 16.29 -35.11 0.06
N TYR A 234 17.28 -34.28 0.40
CA TYR A 234 18.63 -34.73 0.65
C TYR A 234 18.69 -35.72 1.80
N THR A 235 18.04 -35.43 2.93
CA THR A 235 17.94 -36.34 4.08
C THR A 235 17.24 -37.65 3.70
N ALA A 236 16.21 -37.60 2.84
CA ALA A 236 15.56 -38.81 2.34
C ALA A 236 16.51 -39.64 1.46
N PHE A 237 17.29 -39.01 0.58
CA PHE A 237 18.30 -39.69 -0.24
C PHE A 237 19.46 -40.25 0.59
N GLU A 238 19.92 -39.57 1.63
CA GLU A 238 20.94 -40.12 2.53
C GLU A 238 20.42 -41.36 3.26
N ARG A 239 19.18 -41.30 3.78
CA ARG A 239 18.57 -42.40 4.53
C ARG A 239 18.29 -43.62 3.64
N GLU A 240 17.71 -43.39 2.47
CA GLU A 240 17.25 -44.45 1.56
C GLU A 240 18.28 -44.78 0.46
N GLY A 241 19.41 -44.07 0.40
CA GLY A 241 20.45 -44.19 -0.62
C GLY A 241 20.98 -45.62 -0.82
N PRO A 242 21.26 -46.40 0.25
CA PRO A 242 21.65 -47.79 0.11
C PRO A 242 20.56 -48.68 -0.52
N THR A 243 19.29 -48.40 -0.25
CA THR A 243 18.13 -49.10 -0.82
C THR A 243 17.95 -48.73 -2.29
N MET A 244 18.07 -47.44 -2.61
CA MET A 244 18.02 -46.89 -3.98
C MET A 244 19.15 -47.43 -4.87
N THR A 245 20.37 -47.53 -4.35
CA THR A 245 21.52 -48.10 -5.07
C THR A 245 21.30 -49.57 -5.40
N ARG A 246 20.72 -50.33 -4.46
CA ARG A 246 20.34 -51.73 -4.68
C ARG A 246 19.24 -51.87 -5.71
N LEU A 247 18.17 -51.06 -5.61
CA LEU A 247 17.10 -50.97 -6.62
C LEU A 247 17.65 -50.67 -8.02
N ARG A 248 18.57 -49.72 -8.15
CA ARG A 248 19.21 -49.41 -9.45
C ARG A 248 19.95 -50.62 -10.04
N THR A 249 20.54 -51.46 -9.20
CA THR A 249 21.39 -52.57 -9.63
C THR A 249 20.58 -53.84 -9.90
N HIS A 250 19.56 -54.12 -9.08
CA HIS A 250 18.80 -55.37 -9.12
C HIS A 250 17.43 -55.23 -9.79
N ASN A 251 16.85 -54.02 -9.82
CA ASN A 251 15.55 -53.76 -10.46
C ASN A 251 15.50 -52.36 -11.11
N PRO A 252 16.23 -52.15 -12.22
CA PRO A 252 16.39 -50.83 -12.84
C PRO A 252 15.09 -50.24 -13.36
N PHE A 253 14.11 -51.07 -13.74
CA PHE A 253 12.79 -50.62 -14.16
C PHE A 253 12.06 -49.89 -13.04
N LEU A 254 11.97 -50.50 -11.85
CA LEU A 254 11.35 -49.89 -10.68
C LEU A 254 12.07 -48.62 -10.23
N PHE A 255 13.40 -48.60 -10.31
CA PHE A 255 14.21 -47.40 -10.06
C PHE A 255 13.84 -46.26 -11.04
N HIS A 256 13.76 -46.54 -12.33
CA HIS A 256 13.36 -45.54 -13.33
C HIS A 256 11.92 -45.04 -13.16
N CYS A 257 11.00 -45.89 -12.70
CA CYS A 257 9.63 -45.46 -12.37
C CYS A 257 9.57 -44.57 -11.11
N LEU A 258 10.49 -44.75 -10.16
CA LEU A 258 10.53 -43.97 -8.91
C LEU A 258 11.24 -42.62 -9.05
N MET A 259 12.19 -42.48 -9.97
CA MET A 259 12.98 -41.26 -10.12
C MET A 259 12.15 -39.98 -10.40
N PRO A 260 11.13 -39.98 -11.28
CA PRO A 260 10.28 -38.82 -11.50
C PRO A 260 9.51 -38.36 -10.26
N GLU A 261 9.24 -39.27 -9.32
CA GLU A 261 8.56 -39.00 -8.05
C GLU A 261 9.49 -38.38 -6.99
N LEU A 262 10.80 -38.48 -7.23
CA LEU A 262 11.89 -38.04 -6.36
C LEU A 262 12.58 -36.76 -6.84
N THR A 263 12.32 -36.36 -8.08
CA THR A 263 12.79 -35.11 -8.66
C THR A 263 11.73 -34.03 -8.53
N ILE A 264 12.14 -32.85 -8.05
CA ILE A 264 11.33 -31.64 -8.21
C ILE A 264 11.55 -31.15 -9.64
N ASP A 265 10.50 -31.15 -10.46
CA ASP A 265 10.56 -30.57 -11.80
C ASP A 265 10.50 -29.03 -11.74
N MET A 266 10.77 -28.37 -12.87
CA MET A 266 10.81 -26.90 -12.93
C MET A 266 9.45 -26.25 -12.62
N ASP A 267 8.34 -26.92 -12.94
CA ASP A 267 7.00 -26.40 -12.68
C ASP A 267 6.67 -26.46 -11.17
N GLN A 268 7.08 -27.53 -10.50
CA GLN A 268 7.01 -27.67 -9.04
C GLN A 268 7.93 -26.66 -8.35
N LEU A 269 9.13 -26.45 -8.88
CA LEU A 269 10.03 -25.43 -8.37
C LEU A 269 9.45 -24.02 -8.52
N TRP A 270 8.83 -23.77 -9.67
CA TRP A 270 8.12 -22.53 -9.96
C TRP A 270 6.93 -22.33 -9.03
N SER A 271 6.17 -23.38 -8.71
CA SER A 271 5.06 -23.32 -7.74
C SER A 271 5.53 -23.00 -6.30
N LEU A 272 6.76 -23.38 -5.96
CA LEU A 272 7.39 -23.04 -4.67
C LEU A 272 7.96 -21.60 -4.68
N LEU A 273 8.34 -21.09 -5.84
CA LEU A 273 8.85 -19.73 -6.06
C LEU A 273 7.75 -18.68 -6.23
N CYS A 274 6.60 -19.05 -6.80
CA CYS A 274 5.47 -18.18 -7.08
C CYS A 274 4.34 -18.44 -6.07
N PRO A 275 4.21 -17.60 -5.03
CA PRO A 275 3.16 -17.78 -4.02
C PRO A 275 1.77 -17.33 -4.53
N HIS A 276 1.70 -16.75 -5.75
CA HIS A 276 0.54 -16.04 -6.31
C HIS A 276 -0.34 -16.88 -7.24
N ILE A 277 0.03 -18.12 -7.54
CA ILE A 277 -0.88 -18.99 -8.25
C ILE A 277 -1.75 -19.64 -7.19
N ASP A 278 -3.01 -19.23 -7.12
CA ASP A 278 -4.11 -20.04 -6.58
C ASP A 278 -4.17 -21.35 -7.39
N HIS A 279 -3.18 -22.22 -7.21
CA HIS A 279 -3.37 -23.61 -7.56
C HIS A 279 -4.42 -24.11 -6.54
N PRO A 280 -5.55 -24.67 -7.00
CA PRO A 280 -6.60 -25.16 -6.11
C PRO A 280 -6.12 -26.26 -5.16
N GLU A 281 -4.90 -26.75 -5.34
CA GLU A 281 -4.25 -27.71 -4.46
C GLU A 281 -2.84 -27.19 -4.15
N ASP A 282 -2.61 -26.86 -2.88
CA ASP A 282 -1.29 -26.77 -2.24
C ASP A 282 -0.47 -27.93 -2.83
N PHE A 283 0.66 -27.72 -3.52
CA PHE A 283 1.44 -28.82 -4.17
C PHE A 283 2.23 -29.67 -3.14
N ARG A 284 2.25 -29.20 -1.87
CA ARG A 284 2.93 -29.82 -0.73
C ARG A 284 2.36 -31.17 -0.26
N PRO A 285 1.04 -31.39 -0.18
CA PRO A 285 0.45 -32.73 -0.03
C PRO A 285 0.93 -33.64 -1.15
N PHE A 286 1.02 -33.19 -2.41
CA PHE A 286 1.47 -34.04 -3.51
C PHE A 286 2.91 -34.53 -3.33
N LEU A 287 3.86 -33.65 -3.03
CA LEU A 287 5.25 -34.05 -2.75
C LEU A 287 5.37 -34.93 -1.49
N LYS A 288 4.63 -34.63 -0.42
CA LYS A 288 4.69 -35.38 0.83
C LYS A 288 3.94 -36.72 0.73
N GLU A 289 2.83 -36.79 0.01
CA GLU A 289 2.11 -38.02 -0.34
C GLU A 289 2.97 -38.88 -1.25
N ARG A 290 3.61 -38.31 -2.27
CA ARG A 290 4.59 -39.03 -3.11
C ARG A 290 5.73 -39.61 -2.27
N GLN A 291 6.32 -38.82 -1.37
CA GLN A 291 7.34 -39.31 -0.42
C GLN A 291 6.79 -40.37 0.55
N THR A 292 5.54 -40.26 0.98
CA THR A 292 4.89 -41.20 1.91
C THR A 292 4.54 -42.52 1.21
N VAL A 293 3.96 -42.44 0.02
CA VAL A 293 3.70 -43.55 -0.90
C VAL A 293 5.01 -44.27 -1.18
N MET A 294 6.07 -43.53 -1.52
CA MET A 294 7.39 -44.10 -1.74
C MET A 294 7.96 -44.79 -0.48
N ARG A 295 7.93 -44.14 0.69
CA ARG A 295 8.35 -44.76 1.96
C ARG A 295 7.59 -46.04 2.23
N SER A 296 6.28 -46.05 2.00
CA SER A 296 5.45 -47.23 2.18
C SER A 296 5.72 -48.31 1.14
N TYR A 297 6.13 -47.95 -0.09
CA TYR A 297 6.52 -48.90 -1.13
C TYR A 297 7.90 -49.52 -0.84
N LEU A 298 8.89 -48.70 -0.46
CA LEU A 298 10.22 -49.15 -0.03
C LEU A 298 10.15 -50.05 1.22
N ALA A 299 9.30 -49.69 2.20
CA ALA A 299 9.08 -50.50 3.39
C ALA A 299 8.40 -51.85 3.09
N ARG A 300 7.59 -51.93 2.02
CA ARG A 300 6.97 -53.20 1.57
C ARG A 300 7.95 -54.09 0.81
N LEU A 301 8.96 -53.52 0.16
CA LEU A 301 10.01 -54.29 -0.53
C LEU A 301 11.03 -54.89 0.46
N ALA A 302 11.33 -54.18 1.56
CA ALA A 302 12.28 -54.62 2.58
C ALA A 302 12.07 -56.07 3.13
N PRO A 303 10.85 -56.53 3.46
CA PRO A 303 10.63 -57.89 3.96
C PRO A 303 10.69 -58.99 2.89
N HIS A 304 10.44 -58.68 1.62
CA HIS A 304 10.53 -59.66 0.53
C HIS A 304 11.97 -60.01 0.14
N GLU A 305 12.94 -59.19 0.55
CA GLU A 305 14.37 -59.39 0.31
C GLU A 305 15.11 -60.04 1.49
N SER A 306 14.47 -60.20 2.66
CA SER A 306 15.09 -60.89 3.81
C SER A 306 14.96 -62.43 3.73
N ALA A 307 14.30 -62.92 2.67
CA ALA A 307 13.95 -64.32 2.48
C ALA A 307 14.76 -65.01 1.36
N GLU A 308 15.70 -64.30 0.73
CA GLU A 308 16.79 -64.83 -0.10
C GLU A 308 18.12 -64.72 0.65
#